data_AF-A2SN51-F1
#
_entry.id   AF-A2SN51-F1
#
_cell.length_a   1.000
_cell.length_b   1.000
_cell.length_c   1.000
_cell.angle_alpha   90.00
_cell.angle_beta   90.00
_cell.angle_gamma   90.00
#
_symmetry.space_group_name_H-M   'P 1'
#
loop_
_entity.id
_entity.type
_entity.pdbx_description
1 polymer ?
#
loop_
_entity_poly.entity_id
_entity_poly.type
_entity_poly.pdbx_seq_one_letter_code
_entity_poly.pdbx_strand_id
1 'polypeptide(L)'
;MLSKRERAEKVNAFLAVVGDCGRRFFRHDERRARMEVDARGHVWFVDDYSQKRIYTHHEGRWSGFSHGGTLRDLVRALRDHIRTGQYLPAHSLGPWPSWYSGGDPWAYGDDMVQVRQAAIDQGLLAPPAEAKAA
;
A
#
# COMPACT_ATOMS: atom_id res chain seq x y z
N MET A 1 17.93 -4.12 11.60
CA MET A 1 16.76 -3.39 11.07
C MET A 1 16.81 -3.47 9.56
N LEU A 2 15.68 -3.72 8.89
CA LEU A 2 15.63 -3.77 7.41
C LEU A 2 16.10 -2.43 6.82
N SER A 3 16.72 -2.48 5.64
CA SER A 3 17.04 -1.31 4.84
C SER A 3 15.79 -0.75 4.15
N LYS A 4 15.89 0.47 3.61
CA LYS A 4 14.79 1.06 2.82
C LYS A 4 14.47 0.23 1.58
N ARG A 5 15.49 -0.38 0.94
CA ARG A 5 15.31 -1.21 -0.26
C ARG A 5 14.57 -2.50 0.06
N GLU A 6 14.98 -3.20 1.12
CA GLU A 6 14.28 -4.41 1.57
C GLU A 6 12.82 -4.10 1.97
N ARG A 7 12.56 -2.97 2.63
CA ARG A 7 11.18 -2.54 2.89
C ARG A 7 10.40 -2.24 1.62
N ALA A 8 11.03 -1.66 0.60
CA ALA A 8 10.37 -1.43 -0.69
C ALA A 8 10.03 -2.74 -1.41
N GLU A 9 10.89 -3.75 -1.31
CA GLU A 9 10.60 -5.10 -1.84
C GLU A 9 9.40 -5.74 -1.14
N LYS A 10 9.33 -5.64 0.20
CA LYS A 10 8.16 -6.07 0.99
C LYS A 10 6.87 -5.34 0.59
N VAL A 11 6.95 -4.03 0.40
CA VAL A 11 5.84 -3.23 -0.14
C VAL A 11 5.43 -3.69 -1.53
N ASN A 12 6.38 -3.99 -2.42
CA ASN A 12 6.08 -4.45 -3.78
C ASN A 12 5.39 -5.82 -3.80
N ALA A 13 5.80 -6.73 -2.92
CA ALA A 13 5.11 -8.00 -2.73
C ALA A 13 3.66 -7.80 -2.25
N PHE A 14 3.42 -6.86 -1.33
CA PHE A 14 2.08 -6.49 -0.91
C PHE A 14 1.25 -5.86 -2.05
N LEU A 15 1.82 -4.93 -2.81
CA LEU A 15 1.14 -4.32 -3.97
C LEU A 15 0.75 -5.36 -5.03
N ALA A 16 1.56 -6.40 -5.21
CA ALA A 16 1.20 -7.49 -6.12
C ALA A 16 -0.08 -8.21 -5.68
N VAL A 17 -0.23 -8.51 -4.38
CA VAL A 17 -1.46 -9.12 -3.83
C VAL A 17 -2.66 -8.19 -4.03
N VAL A 18 -2.52 -6.89 -3.73
CA VAL A 18 -3.60 -5.91 -3.95
C VAL A 18 -4.02 -5.88 -5.43
N GLY A 19 -3.08 -6.01 -6.36
CA GLY A 19 -3.35 -6.08 -7.80
C GLY A 19 -3.99 -7.38 -8.28
N ASP A 20 -3.98 -8.43 -7.48
CA ASP A 20 -4.61 -9.71 -7.78
C ASP A 20 -5.99 -9.87 -7.11
N CYS A 21 -6.30 -9.02 -6.13
CA CYS A 21 -7.59 -8.97 -5.42
C CYS A 21 -8.59 -7.99 -6.05
N GLY A 22 -9.88 -8.22 -5.83
CA GLY A 22 -10.99 -7.31 -6.07
C GLY A 22 -10.92 -6.59 -7.42
N ARG A 23 -10.86 -5.25 -7.36
CA ARG A 23 -10.79 -4.37 -8.54
C ARG A 23 -9.41 -4.29 -9.21
N ARG A 24 -8.44 -5.10 -8.76
CA ARG A 24 -7.07 -5.17 -9.28
C ARG A 24 -6.35 -3.83 -9.21
N PHE A 25 -6.42 -3.15 -8.06
CA PHE A 25 -5.72 -1.87 -7.90
C PHE A 25 -4.22 -2.05 -8.09
N PHE A 26 -3.53 -1.04 -8.63
CA PHE A 26 -2.09 -1.11 -8.93
C PHE A 26 -1.71 -2.16 -9.98
N ARG A 27 -2.66 -2.63 -10.79
CA ARG A 27 -2.41 -3.52 -11.91
C ARG A 27 -3.19 -3.08 -13.15
N HIS A 28 -2.49 -2.99 -14.27
CA HIS A 28 -3.08 -2.76 -15.59
C HIS A 28 -2.45 -3.73 -16.62
N ASP A 29 -3.25 -4.67 -17.13
CA ASP A 29 -2.80 -5.79 -17.96
C ASP A 29 -1.69 -6.62 -17.28
N GLU A 30 -0.52 -6.69 -17.87
CA GLU A 30 0.67 -7.36 -17.34
C GLU A 30 1.54 -6.43 -16.47
N ARG A 31 1.19 -5.14 -16.39
CA ARG A 31 1.97 -4.12 -15.67
C ARG A 31 1.46 -3.96 -14.25
N ARG A 32 2.40 -3.79 -13.32
CA ARG A 32 2.12 -3.54 -11.90
C ARG A 32 2.77 -2.26 -11.43
N ALA A 33 2.12 -1.60 -10.48
CA ALA A 33 2.71 -0.46 -9.81
C ALA A 33 3.77 -0.96 -8.82
N ARG A 34 4.80 -0.14 -8.59
CA ARG A 34 5.89 -0.51 -7.67
C ARG A 34 6.49 0.71 -6.99
N MET A 35 7.07 0.47 -5.82
CA MET A 35 7.88 1.42 -5.08
C MET A 35 9.37 1.16 -5.37
N GLU A 36 10.12 2.23 -5.62
CA GLU A 36 11.56 2.19 -5.85
C GLU A 36 12.27 3.10 -4.85
N VAL A 37 13.49 2.73 -4.47
CA VAL A 37 14.36 3.56 -3.63
C VAL A 37 15.62 3.92 -4.41
N ASP A 38 15.84 5.21 -4.65
CA ASP A 38 17.01 5.67 -5.39
C ASP A 38 18.31 5.62 -4.55
N ALA A 39 19.44 5.95 -5.19
CA ALA A 39 20.74 5.97 -4.52
C ALA A 39 20.84 6.98 -3.36
N ARG A 40 19.99 8.02 -3.35
CA ARG A 40 19.90 9.02 -2.27
C ARG A 40 18.93 8.59 -1.16
N GLY A 41 18.28 7.43 -1.32
CA GLY A 41 17.31 6.92 -0.36
C GLY A 41 15.95 7.61 -0.43
N HIS A 42 15.64 8.31 -1.52
CA HIS A 42 14.30 8.80 -1.79
C HIS A 42 13.44 7.69 -2.38
N VAL A 43 12.14 7.81 -2.14
CA VAL A 43 11.14 6.80 -2.51
C VAL A 43 10.34 7.32 -3.70
N TRP A 44 10.22 6.49 -4.71
CA TRP A 44 9.52 6.77 -5.95
C TRP A 44 8.41 5.74 -6.14
N PHE A 45 7.32 6.15 -6.77
CA PHE A 45 6.23 5.25 -7.16
C PHE A 45 6.19 5.17 -8.68
N VAL A 46 6.14 3.97 -9.24
CA VAL A 46 5.93 3.76 -10.66
C VAL A 46 4.50 3.31 -10.84
N ASP A 47 3.72 4.10 -11.55
CA ASP A 47 2.29 3.89 -11.78
C ASP A 47 2.04 2.74 -12.77
N ASP A 48 1.07 1.87 -12.51
CA ASP A 48 0.76 0.70 -13.35
C ASP A 48 0.24 1.06 -14.74
N TYR A 49 -0.58 2.10 -14.86
CA TYR A 49 -1.16 2.50 -16.13
C TYR A 49 -0.18 3.35 -16.95
N SER A 50 0.26 4.47 -16.39
CA SER A 50 1.08 5.44 -17.11
C SER A 50 2.56 5.05 -17.16
N GLN A 51 3.01 4.12 -16.31
CA GLN A 51 4.42 3.74 -16.13
C GLN A 51 5.33 4.91 -15.77
N LYS A 52 4.77 6.06 -15.37
CA LYS A 52 5.55 7.23 -14.96
C LYS A 52 6.13 7.00 -13.58
N ARG A 53 7.40 7.40 -13.44
CA ARG A 53 8.12 7.41 -12.16
C ARG A 53 7.83 8.71 -11.42
N ILE A 54 7.13 8.59 -10.31
CA ILE A 54 6.53 9.68 -9.54
C ILE A 54 7.30 9.89 -8.24
N TYR A 55 7.69 11.14 -8.01
CA TYR A 55 8.39 11.53 -6.78
C TYR A 55 7.41 11.66 -5.62
N THR A 56 7.46 10.74 -4.66
CA THR A 56 6.45 10.63 -3.60
C THR A 56 6.63 11.63 -2.45
N HIS A 57 7.74 12.37 -2.40
CA HIS A 57 7.99 13.37 -1.34
C HIS A 57 7.41 14.74 -1.67
N HIS A 58 6.89 14.93 -2.88
CA HIS A 58 6.17 16.15 -3.24
C HIS A 58 4.71 16.09 -2.76
N GLU A 59 4.23 17.14 -2.09
CA GLU A 59 2.87 17.19 -1.52
C GLU A 59 1.80 17.56 -2.56
N GLY A 60 2.17 18.32 -3.59
CA GLY A 60 1.28 18.77 -4.66
C GLY A 60 0.86 17.66 -5.62
N ARG A 61 0.35 18.01 -6.80
CA ARG A 61 -0.21 17.02 -7.75
C ARG A 61 0.88 16.05 -8.23
N TRP A 62 0.59 14.76 -8.17
CA TRP A 62 1.45 13.73 -8.76
C TRP A 62 1.11 13.56 -10.24
N SER A 63 1.91 14.18 -11.11
CA SER A 63 1.75 14.05 -12.56
C SER A 63 1.99 12.60 -12.98
N GLY A 64 1.01 11.99 -13.65
CA GLY A 64 1.05 10.58 -14.05
C GLY A 64 0.44 9.60 -13.08
N PHE A 65 -0.04 10.04 -11.91
CA PHE A 65 -0.77 9.16 -11.01
C PHE A 65 -2.16 8.88 -11.56
N SER A 66 -2.51 7.61 -11.75
CA SER A 66 -3.74 7.20 -12.42
C SER A 66 -4.88 6.81 -11.49
N HIS A 67 -4.65 6.78 -10.18
CA HIS A 67 -5.64 6.36 -9.18
C HIS A 67 -6.30 7.53 -8.43
N GLY A 68 -7.34 7.21 -7.67
CA GLY A 68 -8.04 8.17 -6.79
C GLY A 68 -7.29 8.51 -5.50
N GLY A 69 -7.84 9.46 -4.73
CA GLY A 69 -7.24 9.98 -3.50
C GLY A 69 -6.94 8.90 -2.45
N THR A 70 -7.85 7.94 -2.24
CA THR A 70 -7.66 6.84 -1.28
C THR A 70 -6.41 6.02 -1.56
N LEU A 71 -6.17 5.67 -2.83
CA LEU A 71 -4.98 4.91 -3.23
C LEU A 71 -3.72 5.76 -3.20
N ARG A 72 -3.86 7.08 -3.44
CA ARG A 72 -2.76 8.03 -3.25
C ARG A 72 -2.31 8.08 -1.79
N ASP A 73 -3.24 8.14 -0.86
CA ASP A 73 -2.94 8.16 0.57
C ASP A 73 -2.33 6.84 1.05
N LEU A 74 -2.75 5.70 0.47
CA LEU A 74 -2.06 4.44 0.68
C LEU A 74 -0.61 4.49 0.20
N VAL A 75 -0.34 4.99 -1.01
CA VAL A 75 1.04 5.11 -1.52
C VAL A 75 1.89 6.04 -0.63
N ARG A 76 1.31 7.09 -0.04
CA ARG A 76 1.98 7.94 0.96
C ARG A 76 2.29 7.17 2.24
N ALA A 77 1.36 6.39 2.77
CA ALA A 77 1.60 5.56 3.94
C ALA A 77 2.69 4.51 3.68
N LEU A 78 2.69 3.86 2.50
CA LEU A 78 3.73 2.93 2.07
C LEU A 78 5.10 3.60 1.96
N ARG A 79 5.16 4.82 1.39
CA ARG A 79 6.39 5.64 1.38
C ARG A 79 6.92 5.87 2.79
N ASP A 80 6.05 6.25 3.72
CA ASP A 80 6.47 6.56 5.08
C ASP A 80 6.94 5.31 5.82
N HIS A 81 6.28 4.17 5.64
CA HIS A 81 6.77 2.86 6.10
C HIS A 81 8.16 2.56 5.53
N ILE A 82 8.39 2.73 4.22
CA ILE A 82 9.71 2.51 3.62
C ILE A 82 10.77 3.43 4.25
N ARG A 83 10.41 4.68 4.59
CA ARG A 83 11.35 5.64 5.19
C ARG A 83 11.67 5.33 6.65
N THR A 84 10.67 5.04 7.47
CA THR A 84 10.77 4.99 8.93
C THR A 84 10.78 3.58 9.49
N GLY A 85 10.23 2.61 8.78
CA GLY A 85 9.97 1.26 9.27
C GLY A 85 8.75 1.14 10.18
N GLN A 86 7.99 2.23 10.40
CA GLN A 86 6.76 2.20 11.19
C GLN A 86 5.64 1.51 10.41
N TYR A 87 4.75 0.82 11.11
CA TYR A 87 3.56 0.23 10.50
C TYR A 87 2.67 1.27 9.82
N LEU A 88 1.89 0.81 8.85
CA LEU A 88 0.87 1.63 8.21
C LEU A 88 -0.16 2.07 9.27
N PRO A 89 -0.76 3.27 9.10
CA PRO A 89 -1.88 3.68 9.92
C PRO A 89 -3.01 2.65 9.90
N ALA A 90 -3.66 2.43 11.05
CA ALA A 90 -4.72 1.42 11.18
C ALA A 90 -5.87 1.61 10.17
N HIS A 91 -6.17 2.86 9.80
CA HIS A 91 -7.24 3.17 8.84
C HIS A 91 -6.84 2.95 7.37
N SER A 92 -5.58 2.61 7.05
CA SER A 92 -5.14 2.43 5.65
C SER A 92 -5.73 1.17 5.01
N LEU A 93 -5.99 0.13 5.79
CA LEU A 93 -6.54 -1.15 5.32
C LEU A 93 -7.74 -1.61 6.18
N GLY A 94 -8.25 -0.74 7.05
CA GLY A 94 -9.38 -1.03 7.93
C GLY A 94 -9.03 -1.92 9.13
N PRO A 95 -10.03 -2.44 9.87
CA PRO A 95 -11.47 -2.29 9.60
C PRO A 95 -11.94 -0.84 9.63
N TRP A 96 -12.91 -0.51 8.76
CA TRP A 96 -13.52 0.82 8.70
C TRP A 96 -14.91 0.79 9.35
N PRO A 97 -15.37 1.92 9.91
CA PRO A 97 -16.69 2.01 10.50
C PRO A 97 -17.79 1.92 9.43
N SER A 98 -18.95 1.37 9.78
CA SER A 98 -20.06 1.12 8.85
C SER A 98 -20.62 2.38 8.17
N TRP A 99 -20.52 3.55 8.81
CA TRP A 99 -20.94 4.81 8.21
C TRP A 99 -20.02 5.27 7.07
N TYR A 100 -18.80 4.73 6.97
CA TYR A 100 -17.85 5.03 5.92
C TYR A 100 -17.93 3.97 4.81
N SER A 101 -18.70 4.26 3.77
CA SER A 101 -18.90 3.36 2.62
C SER A 101 -19.36 1.94 3.04
N GLY A 102 -20.23 1.84 4.05
CA GLY A 102 -20.68 0.54 4.55
C GLY A 102 -19.61 -0.28 5.29
N GLY A 103 -18.45 0.32 5.61
CA GLY A 103 -17.29 -0.37 6.15
C GLY A 103 -16.39 -1.02 5.10
N ASP A 104 -16.71 -0.88 3.81
CA ASP A 104 -15.95 -1.44 2.69
C ASP A 104 -15.70 -0.40 1.59
N PRO A 105 -14.83 0.59 1.84
CA PRO A 105 -14.56 1.67 0.90
C PRO A 105 -13.91 1.20 -0.42
N TRP A 106 -13.33 0.00 -0.44
CA TRP A 106 -12.69 -0.54 -1.65
C TRP A 106 -13.63 -1.48 -2.42
N ALA A 107 -14.77 -1.85 -1.82
CA ALA A 107 -15.70 -2.86 -2.32
C ALA A 107 -15.01 -4.23 -2.54
N TYR A 108 -14.11 -4.61 -1.63
CA TYR A 108 -13.34 -5.86 -1.73
C TYR A 108 -13.99 -7.02 -0.99
N GLY A 109 -14.93 -6.77 -0.07
CA GLY A 109 -15.53 -7.83 0.74
C GLY A 109 -14.46 -8.71 1.40
N ASP A 110 -14.57 -10.03 1.18
CA ASP A 110 -13.65 -11.04 1.74
C ASP A 110 -12.20 -10.89 1.24
N ASP A 111 -11.98 -10.34 0.03
CA ASP A 111 -10.62 -10.12 -0.49
C ASP A 111 -9.84 -9.14 0.39
N MET A 112 -10.52 -8.28 1.15
CA MET A 112 -9.87 -7.37 2.08
C MET A 112 -9.19 -8.13 3.24
N VAL A 113 -9.67 -9.31 3.60
CA VAL A 113 -9.01 -10.19 4.58
C VAL A 113 -7.66 -10.64 4.05
N GLN A 114 -7.60 -11.07 2.78
CA GLN A 114 -6.36 -11.46 2.12
C GLN A 114 -5.38 -10.28 1.99
N VAL A 115 -5.88 -9.09 1.64
CA VAL A 115 -5.05 -7.87 1.58
C VAL A 115 -4.44 -7.54 2.95
N ARG A 116 -5.23 -7.62 4.03
CA ARG A 116 -4.72 -7.38 5.40
C ARG A 116 -3.70 -8.43 5.82
N GLN A 117 -3.97 -9.70 5.53
CA GLN A 117 -3.04 -10.77 5.86
C GLN A 117 -1.70 -10.59 5.13
N ALA A 118 -1.74 -10.27 3.83
CA ALA A 118 -0.55 -9.96 3.07
C ALA A 118 0.21 -8.75 3.66
N ALA A 119 -0.49 -7.74 4.14
CA ALA A 119 0.16 -6.61 4.82
C ALA A 119 0.87 -7.05 6.12
N ILE A 120 0.27 -7.94 6.91
CA ILE A 120 0.90 -8.50 8.12
C ILE A 120 2.13 -9.35 7.75
N ASP A 121 2.00 -10.24 6.77
CA ASP A 121 3.08 -11.14 6.33
C ASP A 121 4.30 -10.38 5.80
N GLN A 122 4.07 -9.21 5.18
CA GLN A 122 5.12 -8.32 4.70
C GLN A 122 5.62 -7.32 5.76
N GLY A 123 5.07 -7.36 7.00
CA GLY A 123 5.47 -6.49 8.11
C GLY A 123 4.99 -5.03 7.98
N LEU A 124 3.94 -4.79 7.20
CA LEU A 124 3.34 -3.47 6.96
C LEU A 124 2.30 -3.12 8.01
N LEU A 125 1.59 -4.11 8.53
CA LEU A 125 0.71 -3.98 9.68
C LEU A 125 1.27 -4.76 10.86
N ALA A 126 0.95 -4.29 12.06
CA ALA A 126 1.15 -5.11 13.25
C ALA A 126 0.25 -6.35 13.13
N PRO A 127 0.72 -7.54 13.52
CA PRO A 127 -0.17 -8.67 13.69
C PRO A 127 -1.26 -8.28 14.70
N PRO A 128 -2.50 -8.80 14.54
CA PRO A 128 -3.49 -8.63 15.58
C PRO A 128 -2.87 -9.07 16.90
N ALA A 129 -3.01 -8.27 17.95
CA ALA A 129 -2.59 -8.68 19.28
C ALA A 129 -3.18 -10.07 19.51
N GLU A 130 -2.34 -11.07 19.74
CA GLU A 130 -2.81 -12.41 20.07
C GLU A 130 -3.87 -12.21 21.14
N ALA A 131 -5.10 -12.64 20.86
CA ALA A 131 -6.19 -12.55 21.80
C ALA A 131 -5.66 -13.20 23.08
N LYS A 132 -5.42 -12.38 24.10
CA LYS A 132 -4.94 -12.86 25.39
C LYS A 132 -6.04 -13.81 25.84
N ALA A 133 -5.77 -15.11 25.77
CA ALA A 133 -6.71 -16.14 26.16
C ALA A 133 -7.19 -15.78 27.56
N ALA A 134 -8.47 -15.43 27.65
CA ALA A 134 -9.20 -15.19 28.88
C ALA A 134 -10.15 -16.36 29.09
#